data_AF-A0A925XW47-F1
#
_entry.id   AF-A0A925XW47-F1
#
_cell.length_a   1.000
_cell.length_b   1.000
_cell.length_c   1.000
_cell.angle_alpha   90.00
_cell.angle_beta   90.00
_cell.angle_gamma   90.00
#
_symmetry.space_group_name_H-M   'P 1'
#
loop_
_entity.id
_entity.type
_entity.pdbx_description
1 polymer ?
#
loop_
_entity_poly.entity_id
_entity_poly.type
_entity_poly.pdbx_seq_one_letter_code
_entity_poly.pdbx_strand_id
1 'polypeptide(L)'
;MEPTLRSGDVVAVDTGDTLPVLDGLYLLVIGGAPCVRRVHRCAPNRLEILSDNPRYGPILLDITQFGDETAIVGKLLGAVIRL
;
A
#
# COMPACT_ATOMS: atom_id res chain seq x y z
N MET A 1 -5.88 -8.45 -1.16
CA MET A 1 -6.06 -7.50 -2.27
C MET A 1 -6.69 -8.18 -3.48
N GLU A 2 -7.47 -9.26 -3.29
CA GLU A 2 -8.14 -9.95 -4.40
C GLU A 2 -9.25 -9.05 -4.98
N PRO A 3 -9.42 -8.95 -6.32
CA PRO A 3 -8.82 -9.81 -7.35
C PRO A 3 -7.38 -9.43 -7.78
N THR A 4 -6.90 -8.24 -7.44
CA THR A 4 -5.63 -7.69 -7.94
C THR A 4 -4.41 -8.49 -7.49
N LEU A 5 -4.37 -8.93 -6.23
CA LEU A 5 -3.35 -9.84 -5.69
C LEU A 5 -3.99 -10.91 -4.82
N ARG A 6 -3.60 -12.15 -5.07
CA ARG A 6 -3.99 -13.35 -4.34
C ARG A 6 -2.91 -13.77 -3.36
N SER A 7 -3.29 -14.64 -2.43
CA SER A 7 -2.34 -15.25 -1.51
C SER A 7 -1.32 -16.08 -2.30
N GLY A 8 -0.03 -15.86 -2.05
CA GLY A 8 1.07 -16.59 -2.71
C GLY A 8 1.59 -15.95 -4.00
N ASP A 9 1.03 -14.82 -4.43
CA ASP A 9 1.60 -14.00 -5.50
C ASP A 9 2.94 -13.39 -5.07
N VAL A 10 3.83 -13.21 -6.05
CA VAL A 10 5.12 -12.55 -5.85
C VAL A 10 5.04 -11.15 -6.46
N VAL A 11 5.48 -10.14 -5.71
CA VAL A 11 5.45 -8.73 -6.15
C VAL A 11 6.86 -8.17 -6.25
N ALA A 12 7.07 -7.31 -7.26
CA ALA A 12 8.28 -6.50 -7.36
C ALA A 12 8.00 -5.11 -6.79
N VAL A 13 8.88 -4.61 -5.92
CA VAL A 13 8.73 -3.33 -5.22
C VAL A 13 9.95 -2.45 -5.50
N ASP A 14 9.70 -1.22 -5.91
CA ASP A 14 10.69 -0.14 -5.94
C ASP A 14 10.74 0.53 -4.57
N THR A 15 11.81 0.28 -3.82
CA THR A 15 12.04 0.86 -2.49
C THR A 15 12.60 2.28 -2.53
N GLY A 16 12.87 2.83 -3.72
CA GLY A 16 13.22 4.24 -3.89
C GLY A 16 12.00 5.15 -3.93
N ASP A 17 10.83 4.62 -4.31
CA ASP A 17 9.55 5.35 -4.36
C ASP A 17 8.77 5.18 -3.06
N THR A 18 9.18 5.94 -2.03
CA THR A 18 8.59 5.93 -0.69
C THR A 18 7.58 7.07 -0.46
N LEU A 19 7.36 7.91 -1.47
CA LEU A 19 6.44 9.04 -1.41
C LEU A 19 5.28 8.81 -2.39
N PRO A 20 4.04 8.64 -1.91
CA PRO A 20 2.89 8.38 -2.76
C PRO A 20 2.45 9.68 -3.42
N VAL A 21 3.20 10.12 -4.43
CA VAL A 21 2.87 11.27 -5.28
C VAL A 21 1.78 10.90 -6.28
N LEU A 22 1.78 9.63 -6.72
CA LEU A 22 0.80 9.07 -7.65
C LEU A 22 0.05 7.92 -6.98
N ASP A 23 -1.23 7.81 -7.31
CA ASP A 23 -2.04 6.67 -6.90
C ASP A 23 -1.44 5.35 -7.42
N GLY A 24 -1.52 4.31 -6.61
CA GLY A 24 -0.95 3.01 -6.97
C GLY A 24 -0.98 1.99 -5.86
N LEU A 25 -0.42 0.81 -6.13
CA LEU A 25 -0.18 -0.19 -5.10
C LEU A 25 1.18 0.07 -4.45
N TYR A 26 1.21 0.05 -3.12
CA TYR A 26 2.42 0.24 -2.34
C TYR A 26 2.55 -0.89 -1.30
N LEU A 27 3.80 -1.20 -0.96
CA LEU A 27 4.12 -1.94 0.24
C LEU A 27 4.21 -0.94 1.39
N LEU A 28 3.42 -1.18 2.44
CA LEU A 28 3.42 -0.40 3.66
C LEU A 28 3.76 -1.29 4.85
N VAL A 29 4.24 -0.68 5.92
CA VAL A 29 4.15 -1.22 7.28
C VAL A 29 3.03 -0.47 7.98
N ILE A 30 2.11 -1.17 8.64
CA ILE A 30 1.05 -0.59 9.48
C ILE A 30 0.95 -1.41 10.76
N GLY A 31 1.11 -0.78 11.92
CA GLY A 31 1.19 -1.46 13.21
C GLY A 31 2.33 -2.50 13.27
N GLY A 32 3.46 -2.21 12.61
CA GLY A 32 4.62 -3.10 12.53
C GLY A 32 4.48 -4.28 11.55
N ALA A 33 3.33 -4.44 10.89
CA ALA A 33 3.09 -5.53 9.94
C ALA A 33 3.17 -5.06 8.48
N PRO A 34 3.92 -5.75 7.60
CA PRO A 34 3.97 -5.44 6.18
C PRO A 34 2.65 -5.81 5.50
N CYS A 35 2.14 -4.92 4.65
CA CYS A 35 0.96 -5.17 3.84
C CYS A 35 1.00 -4.42 2.50
N VAL A 36 0.37 -5.00 1.48
CA VAL A 36 0.17 -4.33 0.19
C VAL A 36 -1.21 -3.71 0.14
N ARG A 37 -1.28 -2.42 -0.20
CA ARG A 37 -2.53 -1.67 -0.33
C ARG A 37 -2.48 -0.71 -1.50
N ARG A 38 -3.66 -0.30 -1.98
CA ARG A 38 -3.77 0.82 -2.90
C ARG A 38 -3.74 2.10 -2.08
N VAL A 39 -2.82 3.00 -2.40
CA VAL A 39 -2.67 4.28 -1.72
C VAL A 39 -3.21 5.36 -2.65
N HIS A 40 -4.14 6.15 -2.13
CA HIS A 40 -4.67 7.35 -2.78
C HIS A 40 -4.34 8.57 -1.92
N ARG A 41 -3.75 9.60 -2.52
CA ARG A 41 -3.42 10.84 -1.81
C ARG A 41 -4.57 11.83 -1.94
N CYS A 42 -5.45 11.88 -0.93
CA CYS A 42 -6.63 12.75 -0.97
C CYS A 42 -6.36 14.19 -0.49
N ALA A 43 -5.28 14.43 0.29
CA ALA A 43 -4.83 15.76 0.68
C ALA A 43 -3.31 15.76 1.00
N PRO A 44 -2.65 16.93 1.19
CA PRO A 44 -1.20 17.01 1.34
C PRO A 44 -0.57 16.07 2.39
N ASN A 45 -1.26 15.86 3.52
CA ASN A 45 -0.81 14.98 4.60
C ASN A 45 -1.76 13.80 4.82
N ARG A 46 -2.75 13.57 3.95
CA ARG A 46 -3.77 12.53 4.16
C ARG A 46 -3.73 11.52 3.04
N LEU A 47 -3.66 10.25 3.44
CA LEU A 47 -3.73 9.10 2.55
C LEU A 47 -4.98 8.28 2.86
N GLU A 48 -5.62 7.83 1.80
CA GLU A 48 -6.57 6.74 1.85
C GLU A 48 -5.87 5.44 1.47
N ILE A 49 -5.90 4.49 2.39
CA ILE A 49 -5.35 3.15 2.22
C ILE A 49 -6.52 2.23 1.89
N LEU A 50 -6.57 1.82 0.64
CA LEU A 50 -7.69 1.10 0.06
C LEU A 50 -7.34 -0.38 -0.14
N SER A 51 -8.37 -1.21 -0.02
CA SER A 51 -8.33 -2.61 -0.38
C SER A 51 -9.16 -2.84 -1.63
N ASP A 52 -8.58 -3.46 -2.64
CA ASP A 52 -9.34 -3.89 -3.83
C ASP A 52 -10.28 -5.06 -3.50
N ASN A 53 -10.10 -5.71 -2.34
CA ASN A 53 -11.08 -6.66 -1.81
C ASN A 53 -12.17 -5.89 -1.04
N PRO A 54 -13.45 -5.93 -1.49
CA PRO A 54 -14.54 -5.10 -0.97
C PRO A 54 -14.97 -5.45 0.45
N ARG A 55 -14.51 -6.58 1.01
CA ARG A 55 -14.77 -6.93 2.41
C ARG A 55 -14.05 -6.01 3.40
N TYR A 56 -13.04 -5.27 2.94
CA TYR A 56 -12.23 -4.41 3.78
C TYR A 56 -12.44 -2.95 3.40
N GLY A 57 -12.87 -2.15 4.37
CA GLY A 57 -13.07 -0.72 4.20
C GLY A 57 -11.75 0.08 4.09
N PRO A 58 -11.85 1.35 3.68
CA PRO A 58 -10.71 2.26 3.62
C PRO A 58 -10.17 2.57 5.02
N ILE A 59 -8.85 2.80 5.11
CA ILE A 59 -8.19 3.32 6.31
C ILE A 59 -7.63 4.70 5.98
N LEU A 60 -7.91 5.70 6.82
CA LEU A 60 -7.36 7.04 6.68
C LEU A 60 -6.08 7.15 7.51
N LEU A 61 -4.98 7.54 6.89
CA LEU A 61 -3.71 7.79 7.57
C LEU A 61 -3.27 9.24 7.38
N ASP A 62 -2.72 9.81 8.46
CA ASP A 62 -1.99 11.08 8.41
C ASP A 62 -0.49 10.79 8.28
N ILE A 63 0.15 11.34 7.25
CA ILE A 63 1.57 11.14 6.96
C ILE A 63 2.44 11.71 8.08
N THR A 64 1.96 12.70 8.83
CA THR A 64 2.73 13.26 9.95
C THR A 64 2.87 12.28 11.12
N GLN A 65 2.14 11.15 11.10
CA GLN A 65 2.20 10.09 12.11
C GLN A 65 3.10 8.92 11.70
N PHE A 66 3.77 9.01 10.54
CA PHE A 66 4.66 7.96 10.08
C PHE A 66 5.89 7.84 10.98
N GLY A 67 6.36 6.61 11.15
CA GLY A 67 7.45 6.23 12.06
C GLY A 67 7.71 4.73 12.00
N ASP A 68 8.31 4.17 13.05
CA ASP A 68 8.79 2.78 13.07
C ASP A 68 7.68 1.74 12.80
N GLU A 69 6.46 2.00 13.29
CA GLU A 69 5.34 1.07 13.14
C GLU A 69 4.45 1.37 11.93
N THR A 70 4.60 2.53 11.27
CA THR A 70 3.79 2.92 10.11
C THR A 70 4.61 3.68 9.08
N ALA A 71 4.82 3.10 7.91
CA ALA A 71 5.61 3.70 6.85
C ALA A 71 5.22 3.17 5.46
N ILE A 72 5.57 3.92 4.42
CA ILE A 72 5.59 3.41 3.04
C ILE A 72 7.00 2.89 2.76
N VAL A 73 7.06 1.62 2.38
CA VAL A 73 8.33 0.92 2.08
C VAL A 73 8.72 1.11 0.62
N GLY A 74 7.74 1.13 -0.28
CA GLY A 74 8.00 1.28 -1.71
C GLY A 74 6.77 1.06 -2.57
N LYS A 75 6.87 1.44 -3.85
CA LYS A 75 5.81 1.28 -4.85
C LYS A 75 5.89 -0.09 -5.52
N LEU A 76 4.76 -0.74 -5.77
CA LEU A 76 4.74 -1.95 -6.58
C LEU A 76 4.92 -1.61 -8.05
N LEU A 77 5.85 -2.31 -8.70
CA LEU A 77 6.10 -2.22 -10.14
C LEU A 77 5.23 -3.22 -10.92
N GLY A 78 4.86 -4.33 -10.28
CA GLY A 78 4.08 -5.40 -10.89
C GLY A 78 4.00 -6.64 -9.99
N ALA A 79 3.24 -7.65 -10.45
CA ALA A 79 3.06 -8.91 -9.76
C ALA A 79 3.10 -10.08 -10.73
N VAL A 80 3.68 -11.20 -10.27
CA VAL A 80 3.53 -12.51 -10.91
C VAL A 80 2.35 -13.19 -10.23
N ILE A 81 1.22 -13.21 -10.94
CA ILE A 81 -0.03 -13.80 -10.46
C ILE A 81 0.03 -15.31 -10.70
N ARG A 82 -0.12 -16.10 -9.63
CA ARG A 82 -0.28 -17.55 -9.79
C ARG A 82 -1.72 -17.86 -10.17
N LEU A 83 -1.87 -18.60 -11.29
CA LEU A 83 -3.15 -19.05 -11.82
C LEU A 83 -3.70 -20.22 -11.00
#